data_AF-A0A529ZC85-F1
#
_entry.id   AF-A0A529ZC85-F1
#
_cell.length_a   1.000
_cell.length_b   1.000
_cell.length_c   1.000
_cell.angle_alpha   90.00
_cell.angle_beta   90.00
_cell.angle_gamma   90.00
#
_symmetry.space_group_name_H-M   'P 1'
#
loop_
_entity.id
_entity.type
_entity.pdbx_description
1 polymer ?
#
loop_
_entity_poly.entity_id
_entity_poly.type
_entity_poly.pdbx_seq_one_letter_code
_entity_poly.pdbx_strand_id
1 'polypeptide(L)'
;MLTASGDGVLCYNGEVYNFRALRKTLEAEGLTFRTVSDTEVVLQVLHHWGPQKAVPLFDGMFSFAYFDARDGALWLARDRLGIKPL
;
A
#
# COMPACT_ATOMS: atom_id res chain seq x y z
N MET A 1 0.39 10.11 0.26
CA MET A 1 0.25 9.79 1.70
C MET A 1 1.62 9.45 2.27
N LEU A 2 1.87 9.73 3.55
CA LEU A 2 3.12 9.45 4.24
C LEU A 2 2.91 8.48 5.41
N THR A 3 3.90 7.64 5.72
CA THR A 3 3.94 6.88 6.97
C THR A 3 4.02 7.84 8.16
N ALA A 4 3.75 7.36 9.38
CA ALA A 4 3.89 8.20 10.57
C ALA A 4 5.35 8.63 10.81
N SER A 5 6.31 7.76 10.47
CA SER A 5 7.75 7.99 10.49
C SER A 5 8.25 8.91 9.36
N GLY A 6 7.47 9.08 8.29
CA GLY A 6 7.84 9.91 7.14
C GLY A 6 8.81 9.26 6.14
N ASP A 7 9.20 8.00 6.38
CA ASP A 7 10.12 7.21 5.56
C ASP A 7 9.43 6.43 4.42
N GLY A 8 8.10 6.40 4.36
CA GLY A 8 7.35 5.80 3.26
C GLY A 8 6.38 6.79 2.62
N VAL A 9 6.45 6.94 1.29
CA VAL A 9 5.63 7.87 0.51
C VAL A 9 4.85 7.13 -0.56
N LEU A 10 3.53 7.31 -0.59
CA LEU A 10 2.64 6.69 -1.59
C LEU A 10 1.86 7.75 -2.39
N CYS A 11 1.94 7.67 -3.71
CA CYS A 11 1.00 8.28 -4.65
C CYS A 11 0.17 7.16 -5.29
N TYR A 12 -1.16 7.25 -5.26
CA TYR A 12 -2.04 6.13 -5.52
C TYR A 12 -3.30 6.57 -6.28
N ASN A 13 -3.64 5.84 -7.35
CA ASN A 13 -4.90 5.95 -8.08
C ASN A 13 -5.51 4.56 -8.22
N GLY A 14 -6.61 4.31 -7.51
CA GLY A 14 -7.18 2.97 -7.45
C GLY A 14 -8.10 2.75 -6.28
N GLU A 15 -8.47 1.49 -6.12
CA GLU A 15 -9.12 0.94 -4.94
C GLU A 15 -8.64 -0.51 -4.71
N VAL A 16 -8.26 -0.83 -3.48
CA VAL A 16 -7.99 -2.20 -3.03
C VAL A 16 -9.19 -2.68 -2.23
N TYR A 17 -10.03 -3.53 -2.82
CA TYR A 17 -11.31 -3.95 -2.25
C TYR A 17 -11.15 -4.79 -0.99
N ASN A 18 -10.08 -5.59 -0.90
CA ASN A 18 -9.79 -6.41 0.27
C ASN A 18 -9.05 -5.65 1.40
N PHE A 19 -8.96 -4.32 1.35
CA PHE A 19 -8.23 -3.52 2.34
C PHE A 19 -8.69 -3.74 3.79
N ARG A 20 -9.98 -4.03 4.03
CA ARG A 20 -10.48 -4.30 5.38
C ARG A 20 -9.91 -5.58 5.97
N ALA A 21 -9.67 -6.60 5.15
CA ALA A 21 -9.05 -7.84 5.59
C ALA A 21 -7.56 -7.61 5.91
N LEU A 22 -6.85 -6.92 5.02
CA LEU A 22 -5.44 -6.54 5.21
C LEU A 22 -5.25 -5.67 6.45
N ARG A 23 -6.14 -4.71 6.67
CA ARG A 23 -6.16 -3.86 7.87
C ARG A 23 -6.25 -4.69 9.15
N LYS A 24 -7.18 -5.64 9.22
CA LYS A 24 -7.33 -6.51 10.39
C LYS A 24 -6.06 -7.31 10.67
N THR A 25 -5.38 -7.80 9.64
CA THR A 25 -4.11 -8.51 9.79
C THR A 25 -3.04 -7.59 10.38
N LEU A 26 -2.88 -6.38 9.85
CA LEU A 26 -1.90 -5.42 10.36
C LEU A 26 -2.24 -4.92 11.77
N GLU A 27 -3.53 -4.72 12.09
CA GLU A 27 -3.97 -4.38 13.45
C GLU A 27 -3.62 -5.50 14.44
N ALA A 28 -3.75 -6.77 14.04
CA ALA A 28 -3.32 -7.92 14.85
C ALA A 28 -1.79 -7.99 15.00
N GLU A 29 -1.03 -7.43 14.06
CA GLU A 29 0.43 -7.26 14.12
C GLU A 29 0.85 -5.98 14.89
N GLY A 30 -0.11 -5.24 15.45
CA GLY A 30 0.13 -4.09 16.32
C GLY A 30 0.16 -2.74 15.63
N LEU A 31 -0.18 -2.65 14.34
CA LEU A 31 -0.26 -1.37 13.64
C LEU A 31 -1.55 -0.62 13.99
N THR A 32 -1.46 0.71 13.98
CA THR A 32 -2.61 1.60 14.14
C THR A 32 -2.80 2.45 12.88
N PHE A 33 -4.05 2.82 12.60
CA PHE A 33 -4.44 3.55 11.40
C PHE A 33 -5.05 4.90 11.77
N ARG A 34 -4.72 5.94 11.01
CA ARG A 34 -5.20 7.32 11.23
C ARG A 34 -6.47 7.64 10.44
N THR A 35 -6.76 6.83 9.42
CA THR A 35 -7.87 7.01 8.50
C THR A 35 -8.62 5.70 8.30
N VAL A 36 -9.69 5.77 7.50
CA VAL A 36 -10.47 4.60 7.06
C VAL A 36 -10.29 4.31 5.57
N SER A 37 -9.36 5.00 4.92
CA SER A 37 -9.08 4.84 3.48
C SER A 37 -8.26 3.58 3.21
N ASP A 38 -8.55 2.92 2.10
CA ASP A 38 -7.74 1.86 1.53
C ASP A 38 -6.29 2.31 1.25
N THR A 39 -6.09 3.57 0.85
CA THR A 39 -4.77 4.15 0.55
C THR A 39 -3.81 4.03 1.73
N GLU A 40 -4.29 4.24 2.96
CA GLU A 40 -3.44 4.06 4.14
C GLU A 40 -3.09 2.59 4.36
N VAL A 41 -4.03 1.68 4.13
CA VAL A 41 -3.78 0.24 4.23
C VAL A 41 -2.75 -0.19 3.18
N VAL A 42 -2.87 0.24 1.93
CA VAL A 42 -1.89 -0.04 0.88
C VAL A 42 -0.50 0.45 1.30
N LEU A 43 -0.39 1.68 1.79
CA LEU A 43 0.88 2.22 2.27
C LEU A 43 1.47 1.39 3.41
N GLN A 44 0.67 1.02 4.41
CA GLN A 44 1.16 0.24 5.55
C GLN A 44 1.54 -1.19 5.16
N VAL A 45 0.77 -1.84 4.28
CA VAL A 45 1.11 -3.18 3.78
C VAL A 45 2.44 -3.16 3.00
N LEU A 46 2.63 -2.18 2.12
CA LEU A 46 3.90 -1.99 1.37
C LEU A 46 5.07 -1.76 2.32
N HIS A 47 4.92 -0.87 3.29
CA HIS A 47 5.98 -0.50 4.21
C HIS A 47 6.30 -1.58 5.24
N HIS A 48 5.31 -2.34 5.70
CA HIS A 48 5.47 -3.35 6.73
C HIS A 48 6.00 -4.69 6.19
N TRP A 49 5.48 -5.16 5.05
CA TRP A 49 5.85 -6.47 4.48
C TRP A 49 6.75 -6.40 3.24
N GLY A 50 6.96 -5.22 2.69
CA GLY A 50 7.74 -5.01 1.47
C GLY A 50 6.91 -5.20 0.18
N PRO A 51 7.23 -4.48 -0.90
CA PRO A 51 6.43 -4.47 -2.13
C PRO A 51 6.23 -5.83 -2.80
N GLN A 52 7.25 -6.69 -2.78
CA GLN A 52 7.23 -8.01 -3.42
C GLN A 52 6.20 -8.93 -2.77
N LYS A 53 6.04 -8.85 -1.45
CA LYS A 53 5.04 -9.63 -0.71
C LYS A 53 3.68 -8.93 -0.72
N ALA A 54 3.67 -7.61 -0.67
CA ALA A 54 2.45 -6.79 -0.62
C ALA A 54 1.62 -6.85 -1.90
N VAL A 55 2.22 -6.59 -3.07
CA VAL A 55 1.48 -6.43 -4.34
C VAL A 55 0.63 -7.65 -4.71
N PRO A 56 1.12 -8.91 -4.56
CA PRO A 56 0.30 -10.10 -4.82
C PRO A 56 -0.94 -10.26 -3.93
N LEU A 57 -1.00 -9.56 -2.79
CA LEU A 57 -2.13 -9.63 -1.86
C LEU A 57 -3.25 -8.65 -2.21
N PHE A 58 -3.02 -7.71 -3.11
CA PHE A 58 -3.99 -6.67 -3.45
C PHE A 58 -5.04 -7.20 -4.43
N ASP A 59 -6.30 -7.20 -3.97
CA ASP A 59 -7.46 -7.43 -4.83
C ASP A 59 -8.11 -6.09 -5.16
N GLY A 60 -8.03 -5.68 -6.43
CA GLY A 60 -8.58 -4.39 -6.85
C GLY A 60 -8.05 -3.89 -8.19
N MET A 61 -8.29 -2.60 -8.43
CA MET A 61 -7.80 -1.87 -9.59
C MET A 61 -6.95 -0.70 -9.10
N PHE A 62 -5.69 -0.64 -9.49
CA PHE A 62 -4.77 0.34 -8.93
C PHE A 62 -3.59 0.63 -9.84
N SER A 63 -3.04 1.80 -9.65
CA SER A 63 -1.76 2.27 -10.17
C SER A 63 -1.13 3.09 -9.06
N PHE A 64 0.15 2.86 -8.77
CA PHE A 64 0.82 3.62 -7.72
C PHE A 64 2.32 3.78 -7.93
N ALA A 65 2.84 4.79 -7.23
CA ALA A 65 4.25 5.00 -6.96
C ALA A 65 4.48 5.01 -5.45
N TYR A 66 5.31 4.10 -4.96
CA TYR A 66 5.70 3.98 -3.56
C TYR A 66 7.21 4.17 -3.41
N PHE A 67 7.62 5.18 -2.65
CA PHE A 67 9.02 5.41 -2.30
C PHE A 67 9.28 4.98 -0.86
N ASP A 68 10.34 4.20 -0.65
CA ASP A 68 10.83 3.77 0.65
C ASP A 68 12.20 4.38 0.91
N ALA A 69 12.29 5.27 1.90
CA ALA A 69 13.52 5.97 2.25
C ALA A 69 14.51 5.09 3.02
N ARG A 70 14.07 3.94 3.56
CA ARG A 70 14.92 3.02 4.33
C ARG A 70 15.95 2.33 3.43
N ASP A 71 15.58 2.06 2.18
CA ASP A 71 16.44 1.44 1.15
C ASP A 71 16.67 2.34 -0.07
N GLY A 72 16.00 3.50 -0.16
CA GLY A 72 16.13 4.45 -1.26
C GLY A 72 15.47 3.97 -2.55
N ALA A 73 14.48 3.07 -2.47
CA ALA A 73 13.85 2.46 -3.64
C ALA A 73 12.52 3.12 -4.02
N LEU A 74 12.30 3.27 -5.34
CA LEU A 74 11.00 3.65 -5.91
C LEU A 74 10.35 2.44 -6.58
N TRP A 75 9.15 2.11 -6.13
CA TRP A 75 8.32 1.02 -6.61
C TRP A 75 7.15 1.56 -7.42
N LEU A 76 7.03 1.09 -8.65
CA LEU A 76 5.91 1.38 -9.54
C LEU A 76 5.13 0.08 -9.78
N ALA A 77 3.82 0.11 -9.57
CA ALA A 77 2.97 -1.06 -9.81
C ALA A 77 1.61 -0.66 -10.38
N ARG A 78 1.07 -1.57 -11.19
CA ARG A 78 -0.25 -1.48 -11.82
C ARG A 78 -1.00 -2.78 -11.56
N ASP A 79 -2.32 -2.72 -11.51
CA ASP A 79 -3.17 -3.90 -11.34
C ASP A 79 -2.99 -4.90 -12.48
N ARG A 80 -3.35 -6.15 -12.20
CA ARG A 80 -3.08 -7.32 -13.05
C ARG A 80 -3.63 -7.19 -14.48
N LEU A 81 -4.73 -6.47 -14.66
CA LEU A 81 -5.38 -6.29 -15.96
C LEU A 81 -5.09 -4.92 -16.58
N GLY A 82 -4.35 -4.06 -15.88
CA GLY A 82 -4.06 -2.71 -16.31
C GLY A 82 -5.30 -1.81 -16.37
N ILE A 83 -6.25 -1.95 -15.46
CA ILE A 83 -7.48 -1.16 -15.43
C ILE A 83 -7.16 0.32 -15.18
N LYS A 84 -6.31 0.65 -14.19
CA LYS A 84 -5.89 2.04 -13.93
C LYS A 84 -4.65 2.41 -14.73
N PRO A 85 -4.59 3.58 -15.40
CA PRO A 85 -3.40 4.01 -16.14
C PRO A 85 -2.24 4.33 -15.20
N LEU A 86 -1.01 4.02 -15.61
CA LEU A 86 0.24 4.35 -14.90
C LEU A 86 1.25 4.94 -15.90
#